data_AF-A0A7C7WKR1-F1
#
_entry.id   AF-A0A7C7WKR1-F1
#
_cell.length_a   1.000
_cell.length_b   1.000
_cell.length_c   1.000
_cell.angle_alpha   90.00
_cell.angle_beta   90.00
_cell.angle_gamma   90.00
#
_symmetry.space_group_name_H-M   'P 1'
#
loop_
_entity.id
_entity.type
_entity.pdbx_description
1 polymer ?
#
loop_
_entity_poly.entity_id
_entity_poly.type
_entity_poly.pdbx_seq_one_letter_code
_entity_poly.pdbx_strand_id
1 'polypeptide(L)'
;EESGLDPQLAYKHEFFEGAGCIDCGGTGYRGRTALCELLDLTDEIREMILAKAPTSEIKQVMRNEGMRFLRDSAVEKLLSGLTTLREINKVTFIK
;
A
#
# COMPACT_ATOMS: atom_id res chain seq x y z
N GLU A 1 1.15 16.23 -4.28
CA GLU A 1 0.03 16.23 -3.30
C GLU A 1 -1.01 15.15 -3.60
N GLU A 2 -1.45 14.99 -4.86
CA GLU A 2 -2.47 13.98 -5.23
C GLU A 2 -2.14 12.51 -4.91
N SER A 3 -0.87 12.17 -4.67
CA SER A 3 -0.45 10.79 -4.40
C SER A 3 -0.57 10.36 -2.93
N GLY A 4 -0.86 11.27 -1.99
CA GLY A 4 -0.92 10.97 -0.55
C GLY A 4 0.38 10.40 0.03
N LEU A 5 1.52 10.67 -0.61
CA LEU A 5 2.86 10.35 -0.10
C LEU A 5 3.36 11.50 0.77
N ASP A 6 4.11 11.18 1.83
CA ASP A 6 4.88 12.17 2.57
C ASP A 6 5.88 12.85 1.61
N PRO A 7 5.80 14.18 1.42
CA PRO A 7 6.73 14.91 0.56
C PRO A 7 8.19 14.68 0.93
N GLN A 8 8.53 14.60 2.22
CA GLN A 8 9.91 14.42 2.65
C GLN A 8 10.46 13.04 2.25
N LEU A 9 9.61 12.01 2.30
CA LEU A 9 9.93 10.68 1.84
C LEU A 9 10.12 10.68 0.32
N ALA A 10 9.23 11.33 -0.41
CA ALA A 10 9.30 11.42 -1.87
C ALA A 10 10.59 12.11 -2.36
N TYR A 11 11.06 13.17 -1.68
CA TYR A 11 12.30 13.85 -2.06
C TYR A 11 13.58 13.05 -1.76
N LYS A 12 13.52 12.07 -0.86
CA LYS A 12 14.69 11.28 -0.45
C LYS A 12 14.84 9.95 -1.20
N HIS A 13 13.86 9.59 -2.02
CA HIS A 13 13.84 8.31 -2.71
C HIS A 13 13.78 8.48 -4.23
N GLU A 14 14.49 7.61 -4.94
CA GLU A 14 14.37 7.49 -6.39
C GLU A 14 13.16 6.61 -6.73
N PHE A 15 12.33 7.07 -7.67
CA PHE A 15 11.23 6.29 -8.21
C PHE A 15 11.56 5.84 -9.63
N PHE A 16 11.10 4.63 -9.96
CA PHE A 16 11.42 3.99 -11.21
C PHE A 16 10.18 3.88 -12.08
N GLU A 17 10.35 4.08 -13.38
CA GLU A 17 9.37 3.73 -14.41
C GLU A 17 10.09 3.01 -15.55
N GLY A 18 9.47 1.95 -16.09
CA GLY A 18 10.01 1.26 -17.25
C GLY A 18 9.72 2.03 -18.53
N ALA A 19 10.76 2.36 -19.30
CA ALA A 19 10.62 3.09 -20.56
C ALA A 19 9.87 2.30 -21.67
N GLY A 20 9.72 0.98 -21.50
CA GLY A 20 9.19 0.08 -22.52
C GLY A 20 10.29 -0.46 -23.44
N CYS A 21 10.28 -1.76 -23.70
CA CYS A 21 11.21 -2.44 -24.61
C CYS A 21 10.51 -3.65 -25.24
N ILE A 22 11.21 -4.34 -26.15
CA ILE A 22 10.67 -5.52 -26.82
C ILE A 22 10.31 -6.65 -25.83
N ASP A 23 11.11 -6.84 -24.78
CA ASP A 23 10.93 -7.92 -23.80
C ASP A 23 9.71 -7.72 -22.89
N CYS A 24 9.26 -6.47 -22.70
CA CYS A 24 8.05 -6.16 -21.95
C CYS A 24 6.86 -5.77 -22.86
N GLY A 25 6.99 -5.97 -24.18
CA GLY A 25 5.96 -5.62 -25.16
C GLY A 25 5.63 -4.12 -25.18
N GLY A 26 6.62 -3.27 -24.86
CA GLY A 26 6.45 -1.81 -24.80
C GLY A 26 5.70 -1.29 -23.57
N THR A 27 5.33 -2.14 -22.60
CA THR A 27 4.50 -1.72 -21.45
C THR A 27 5.28 -1.00 -20.36
N GLY A 28 6.58 -1.28 -20.23
CA GLY A 28 7.38 -0.86 -19.08
C GLY A 28 7.23 -1.76 -17.84
N TYR A 29 6.46 -2.85 -17.92
CA TYR A 29 6.23 -3.77 -16.80
C TYR A 29 6.49 -5.23 -17.22
N ARG A 30 7.04 -6.04 -16.30
CA ARG A 30 7.19 -7.49 -16.51
C ARG A 30 6.90 -8.23 -15.22
N GLY A 31 6.03 -9.23 -15.28
CA GLY A 31 5.57 -9.97 -14.11
C GLY A 31 4.53 -9.18 -13.30
N ARG A 32 4.22 -9.67 -12.09
CA ARG A 32 3.27 -9.06 -11.15
C ARG A 32 3.80 -9.24 -9.74
N THR A 33 3.51 -8.28 -8.87
CA THR A 33 3.80 -8.38 -7.43
C THR A 33 2.50 -8.20 -6.64
N ALA A 34 2.29 -9.02 -5.61
CA ALA A 34 1.11 -8.94 -4.77
C ALA A 34 1.25 -7.81 -3.75
N LEU A 35 0.20 -7.01 -3.56
CA LEU A 35 0.03 -6.14 -2.41
C LEU A 35 -0.85 -6.86 -1.39
N CYS A 36 -0.46 -6.85 -0.12
CA CYS A 36 -1.15 -7.61 0.91
C CYS A 36 -1.45 -6.71 2.11
N GLU A 37 -2.65 -6.88 2.66
CA GLU A 37 -3.08 -6.36 3.94
C GLU A 37 -3.58 -7.57 4.74
N LEU A 38 -3.00 -7.79 5.92
CA LEU A 38 -3.29 -8.96 6.75
C LEU A 38 -3.77 -8.47 8.11
N LEU A 39 -5.03 -8.77 8.43
CA LEU A 39 -5.61 -8.50 9.73
C LEU A 39 -5.43 -9.72 10.62
N ASP A 40 -4.62 -9.56 11.66
CA ASP A 40 -4.57 -10.51 12.76
C ASP A 40 -5.79 -10.31 13.65
N LEU A 41 -6.58 -11.37 13.86
CA LEU A 41 -7.74 -11.32 14.75
C LEU A 41 -7.28 -11.48 16.20
N THR A 42 -6.74 -10.39 16.76
CA THR A 42 -6.43 -10.29 18.19
C THR A 42 -7.70 -10.41 19.03
N ASP A 43 -7.53 -10.69 20.33
CA ASP A 43 -8.68 -10.81 21.24
C ASP A 43 -9.49 -9.51 21.30
N GLU A 44 -8.81 -8.36 21.33
CA GLU A 44 -9.44 -7.03 21.29
C GLU A 44 -10.26 -6.83 20.02
N ILE A 45 -9.69 -7.10 18.84
CA ILE A 45 -10.40 -6.98 17.57
C ILE A 45 -11.61 -7.94 17.52
N ARG A 46 -11.48 -9.15 18.07
CA ARG A 46 -12.58 -10.11 18.13
C ARG A 46 -13.73 -9.60 19.01
N GLU A 47 -13.43 -9.04 20.17
CA GLU A 47 -14.42 -8.42 21.05
C GLU A 47 -15.12 -7.25 20.37
N MET A 48 -14.37 -6.38 19.68
CA MET A 48 -14.94 -5.26 18.93
C MET A 48 -15.88 -5.72 17.81
N ILE A 49 -15.54 -6.80 17.10
CA ILE A 49 -16.42 -7.40 16.07
C ILE A 49 -17.72 -7.91 16.71
N LEU A 50 -17.64 -8.62 17.84
CA LEU A 50 -18.81 -9.12 18.57
C LEU A 50 -19.70 -7.98 19.08
N ALA A 51 -19.09 -6.88 19.52
CA ALA A 51 -19.76 -5.67 19.95
C ALA A 51 -20.32 -4.82 18.79
N LYS A 52 -20.06 -5.20 17.51
CA LYS A 52 -20.41 -4.44 16.31
C LYS A 52 -19.87 -3.01 16.35
N ALA A 53 -18.65 -2.84 16.85
CA ALA A 53 -17.99 -1.55 16.90
C ALA A 53 -17.86 -0.94 15.48
N PRO A 54 -17.91 0.39 15.35
CA PRO A 54 -17.66 1.05 14.08
C PRO A 54 -16.31 0.63 13.47
N THR A 55 -16.28 0.37 12.16
CA THR A 55 -15.04 -0.03 11.46
C THR A 55 -13.92 1.00 11.60
N SER A 56 -14.23 2.27 11.82
CA SER A 56 -13.25 3.33 12.09
C SER A 56 -12.48 3.09 13.39
N GLU A 57 -13.17 2.61 14.43
CA GLU A 57 -12.55 2.30 15.73
C GLU A 57 -11.67 1.06 15.60
N ILE A 58 -12.18 0.00 14.95
CA ILE A 58 -11.40 -1.22 14.68
C ILE A 58 -10.11 -0.88 13.90
N LYS A 59 -10.22 -0.03 12.86
CA LYS A 59 -9.05 0.45 12.10
C LYS A 59 -8.06 1.24 12.93
N GLN A 60 -8.52 1.98 13.94
CA GLN A 60 -7.62 2.71 14.83
C GLN A 60 -6.82 1.75 15.72
N VAL A 61 -7.47 0.71 16.26
CA VAL A 61 -6.79 -0.35 17.02
C VAL A 61 -5.78 -1.07 16.13
N MET A 62 -6.17 -1.49 14.92
CA MET A 62 -5.28 -2.11 13.94
C MET A 62 -4.03 -1.25 13.66
N ARG A 63 -4.19 0.07 13.50
CA ARG A 63 -3.05 1.00 13.33
C ARG A 63 -2.14 1.02 14.55
N ASN A 64 -2.72 1.06 15.74
CA ASN A 64 -1.97 1.11 17.00
C ASN A 64 -1.22 -0.20 17.25
N GLU A 65 -1.78 -1.34 16.85
CA GLU A 65 -1.14 -2.67 16.88
C GLU A 65 -0.05 -2.84 15.80
N GLY A 66 0.18 -1.82 14.96
CA GLY A 66 1.24 -1.84 13.95
C GLY A 66 0.87 -2.62 12.68
N MET A 67 -0.43 -2.89 12.46
CA MET A 67 -0.89 -3.54 11.23
C MET A 67 -0.55 -2.67 10.02
N ARG A 68 -0.01 -3.32 8.98
CA ARG A 68 0.29 -2.70 7.70
C ARG A 68 -0.92 -2.72 6.79
N PHE A 69 -1.38 -1.53 6.38
CA PHE A 69 -2.48 -1.42 5.42
C PHE A 69 -2.00 -1.59 3.98
N LEU A 70 -2.95 -1.82 3.08
CA LEU A 70 -2.70 -2.10 1.67
C LEU A 70 -1.91 -0.98 0.99
N ARG A 71 -2.25 0.28 1.30
CA ARG A 71 -1.55 1.45 0.76
C ARG A 71 -0.12 1.51 1.27
N ASP A 72 0.11 1.22 2.54
CA ASP A 72 1.44 1.24 3.15
C ASP A 72 2.32 0.15 2.50
N SER A 73 1.78 -1.06 2.29
CA SER A 73 2.45 -2.13 1.54
C SER A 73 2.77 -1.71 0.09
N ALA A 74 1.89 -0.95 -0.57
CA ALA A 74 2.13 -0.44 -1.91
C ALA A 74 3.28 0.57 -1.94
N VAL A 75 3.30 1.49 -0.98
CA VAL A 75 4.36 2.49 -0.85
C VAL A 75 5.70 1.81 -0.60
N GLU A 76 5.78 0.81 0.28
CA GLU A 76 7.02 0.06 0.50
C GLU A 76 7.57 -0.57 -0.79
N LYS A 77 6.68 -1.16 -1.61
CA LYS A 77 7.10 -1.72 -2.90
C LYS A 77 7.55 -0.66 -3.89
N LEU A 78 6.89 0.50 -3.90
CA LEU A 78 7.32 1.65 -4.70
C LEU A 78 8.74 2.08 -4.30
N LEU A 79 8.98 2.26 -3.00
CA LEU A 79 10.29 2.67 -2.48
C LEU A 79 11.40 1.63 -2.77
N SER A 80 11.04 0.35 -2.88
CA SER A 80 11.97 -0.71 -3.28
C SER A 80 12.20 -0.84 -4.80
N GLY A 81 11.51 -0.04 -5.62
CA GLY A 81 11.61 -0.09 -7.08
C GLY A 81 10.90 -1.27 -7.75
N LEU A 82 10.03 -2.00 -7.02
CA LEU A 82 9.30 -3.15 -7.55
C LEU A 82 8.02 -2.78 -8.31
N THR A 83 7.55 -1.54 -8.16
CA THR A 83 6.36 -1.00 -8.83
C THR A 83 6.51 0.50 -9.03
N THR A 84 5.57 1.12 -9.74
CA THR A 84 5.61 2.55 -10.07
C THR A 84 4.59 3.33 -9.26
N LEU A 85 4.79 4.65 -9.15
CA LEU A 85 3.84 5.54 -8.46
C LEU A 85 2.46 5.48 -9.13
N ARG A 86 2.46 5.45 -10.46
CA ARG A 86 1.25 5.30 -11.27
C ARG A 86 0.49 4.03 -10.92
N GLU A 87 1.18 2.90 -10.78
CA GLU A 87 0.51 1.63 -10.55
C GLU A 87 -0.05 1.54 -9.13
N ILE A 88 0.66 2.04 -8.11
CA ILE A 88 0.12 2.05 -6.75
C ILE A 88 -1.11 2.97 -6.64
N ASN A 89 -1.12 4.12 -7.32
CA ASN A 89 -2.26 5.05 -7.33
C ASN A 89 -3.48 4.46 -8.07
N LYS A 90 -3.25 3.57 -9.04
CA LYS A 90 -4.31 2.90 -9.78
C LYS A 90 -4.98 1.77 -8.98
N VAL A 91 -4.23 1.04 -8.16
CA VAL A 91 -4.72 -0.19 -7.49
C VAL A 91 -5.02 -0.01 -6.01
N THR A 92 -4.69 1.14 -5.41
CA THR A 92 -4.98 1.44 -4.00
C THR A 92 -5.62 2.82 -3.86
N PHE A 93 -6.43 2.99 -2.80
CA PHE A 93 -7.01 4.29 -2.48
C PHE A 93 -5.99 5.21 -1.81
N ILE A 94 -6.02 6.46 -2.25
CA ILE A 94 -5.29 7.56 -1.64
C ILE A 94 -6.24 8.12 -0.57
N LYS A 95 -5.87 7.95 0.70
CA LYS A 95 -6.65 8.43 1.84
C LYS A 95 -6.38 9.90 2.09
#